data_AF-A0A448UXF7-F1
#
_entry.id   AF-A0A448UXF7-F1
#
_cell.length_a   1.000
_cell.length_b   1.000
_cell.length_c   1.000
_cell.angle_alpha   90.00
_cell.angle_beta   90.00
_cell.angle_gamma   90.00
#
_symmetry.space_group_name_H-M   'P 1'
#
loop_
_entity.id
_entity.type
_entity.pdbx_description
1 polymer ?
#
loop_
_entity_poly.entity_id
_entity_poly.type
_entity_poly.pdbx_seq_one_letter_code
_entity_poly.pdbx_strand_id
1 'polypeptide(L)' 'MGAAPPAGHGPHRYIFCVTAVDVPELEVDENTSPAVVNFNLFFHGIARAFLTVTYAEPAA' A
#
# COMPACT_ATOMS: atom_id res chain seq x y z
N MET A 1 1.18 9.34 6.24
CA MET A 1 1.32 10.23 5.07
C MET A 1 0.12 10.02 4.16
N GLY A 2 -0.46 11.10 3.60
CA GLY A 2 -1.63 11.04 2.70
C GLY A 2 -1.26 11.22 1.23
N ALA A 3 -2.26 11.49 0.40
CA ALA A 3 -2.08 11.83 -1.01
C ALA A 3 -1.45 13.24 -1.18
N ALA A 4 -0.44 13.36 -2.04
CA ALA A 4 0.20 14.63 -2.41
C ALA A 4 0.76 14.55 -3.86
N PRO A 5 -0.11 14.33 -4.87
CA PRO A 5 0.34 14.27 -6.24
C PRO A 5 0.77 15.67 -6.72
N PRO A 6 1.69 15.78 -7.70
CA PRO A 6 2.08 17.07 -8.25
C PRO A 6 0.89 17.78 -8.92
N ALA A 7 0.80 19.10 -8.75
CA ALA A 7 -0.23 19.94 -9.38
C ALA A 7 -0.24 19.76 -10.90
N GLY A 8 -1.42 19.55 -11.48
CA GLY A 8 -1.61 19.40 -12.93
C GLY A 8 -1.14 18.06 -13.53
N HIS A 9 -0.59 17.13 -12.74
CA HIS A 9 -0.16 15.82 -13.22
C HIS A 9 -1.33 14.84 -13.49
N GLY A 10 -2.56 15.25 -13.15
CA GLY A 10 -3.74 14.40 -13.22
C GLY A 10 -3.85 13.41 -12.06
N PRO A 11 -4.86 12.53 -12.08
CA PRO A 11 -5.17 11.63 -10.97
C PRO A 11 -4.08 10.58 -10.75
N HIS A 12 -3.49 10.58 -9.55
CA HIS A 12 -2.66 9.48 -9.06
C HIS A 12 -3.55 8.37 -8.49
N ARG A 13 -3.13 7.12 -8.64
CA ARG A 13 -3.82 5.95 -8.10
C ARG A 13 -3.23 5.59 -6.74
N TYR A 14 -4.08 5.52 -5.73
CA TYR A 14 -3.74 5.06 -4.39
C TYR A 14 -4.39 3.68 -4.19
N ILE A 15 -3.56 2.65 -4.12
CA ILE A 15 -3.98 1.26 -4.06
C ILE A 15 -3.88 0.80 -2.61
N PHE A 16 -5.02 0.63 -1.96
CA PHE A 16 -5.13 0.04 -0.64
C PHE A 16 -5.25 -1.47 -0.79
N CYS A 17 -4.37 -2.22 -0.11
CA CYS A 17 -4.36 -3.67 -0.12
C CYS A 17 -4.52 -4.19 1.30
N VAL A 18 -5.46 -5.10 1.50
CA VAL A 18 -5.59 -5.90 2.72
C VAL A 18 -5.20 -7.33 2.37
N THR A 19 -4.17 -7.86 3.02
CA THR A 19 -3.72 -9.25 2.87
C THR A 19 -4.15 -10.02 4.11
N ALA A 20 -4.92 -11.10 3.93
CA ALA A 20 -5.14 -12.09 4.97
C ALA A 20 -3.91 -13.00 5.05
N VAL A 21 -3.42 -13.27 6.27
CA VAL A 21 -2.22 -14.08 6.53
C VAL A 21 -2.54 -15.30 7.38
N ASP A 22 -1.71 -16.34 7.29
CA ASP A 22 -1.86 -17.61 8.01
C ASP A 22 -1.12 -17.68 9.36
N VAL A 23 -0.35 -16.64 9.69
CA VAL A 23 0.39 -16.51 10.95
C VAL A 23 -0.19 -15.40 11.83
N PRO A 24 -0.10 -15.53 13.17
CA PRO A 24 -0.61 -14.51 14.08
C PRO A 24 0.22 -13.22 14.08
N GLU A 25 1.49 -13.28 13.72
CA GLU A 25 2.43 -12.16 13.73
C GLU A 25 3.47 -12.31 12.61
N LEU A 26 3.88 -11.18 12.03
CA LEU A 26 4.97 -11.11 11.05
C LEU A 26 6.23 -10.60 11.74
N GLU A 27 7.38 -11.17 11.42
CA GLU A 27 8.68 -10.73 11.94
C GLU A 27 9.14 -9.43 11.26
N VAL A 28 8.55 -8.29 11.66
CA VAL A 28 8.86 -6.95 11.14
C VAL A 28 8.83 -5.92 12.28
N ASP A 29 9.60 -4.85 12.13
CA ASP A 29 9.69 -3.74 13.08
C ASP A 29 9.47 -2.38 12.39
N GLU A 30 9.60 -1.28 13.14
CA GLU A 30 9.42 0.09 12.61
C GLU A 30 10.46 0.52 11.57
N ASN A 31 11.58 -0.21 11.46
CA ASN A 31 12.65 0.07 10.51
C ASN A 31 12.56 -0.81 9.25
N THR A 32 11.68 -1.82 9.27
CA THR A 32 11.49 -2.74 8.17
C THR A 32 10.86 -2.04 6.97
N SER A 33 11.55 -2.06 5.82
CA SER A 33 11.04 -1.40 4.62
C SER A 33 9.72 -2.02 4.13
N PRO A 34 8.82 -1.24 3.50
CA PRO A 34 7.57 -1.77 2.93
C PRO A 34 7.79 -2.91 1.93
N ALA A 35 8.92 -2.94 1.22
CA ALA A 35 9.26 -4.01 0.29
C ALA A 35 9.51 -5.34 1.01
N VAL A 36 10.20 -5.31 2.15
CA VAL A 36 10.44 -6.50 2.99
C VAL A 36 9.14 -6.96 3.66
N VAL A 37 8.31 -6.03 4.15
CA VAL A 37 6.98 -6.38 4.67
C VAL A 37 6.16 -7.11 3.59
N ASN A 38 6.15 -6.59 2.36
CA ASN A 38 5.42 -7.23 1.26
C ASN A 38 6.02 -8.58 0.83
N PHE A 39 7.34 -8.76 0.98
CA PHE A 39 7.99 -10.06 0.77
C PHE A 39 7.52 -11.09 1.81
N ASN A 40 7.44 -10.73 3.09
CA ASN A 40 6.89 -11.63 4.12
C ASN A 40 5.40 -11.94 3.86
N LEU A 41 4.61 -10.93 3.50
CA LEU A 41 3.20 -11.11 3.11
C LEU A 41 3.02 -11.99 1.87
N PHE A 42 4.02 -12.08 0.98
CA PHE A 42 3.95 -12.96 -0.18
C PHE A 42 3.98 -14.44 0.22
N PHE A 43 4.77 -14.81 1.23
CA PHE A 43 4.86 -16.20 1.70
C PHE A 43 3.75 -16.61 2.65
N HIS A 44 3.21 -15.68 3.44
CA HIS A 44 2.14 -15.95 4.41
C HIS A 44 0.73 -15.55 3.92
N GLY A 45 0.62 -14.89 2.78
CA GLY A 45 -0.64 -14.35 2.26
C GLY A 45 -1.55 -15.43 1.69
N ILE A 46 -2.72 -15.62 2.29
CA ILE A 46 -3.73 -16.59 1.85
C ILE A 46 -4.86 -15.98 1.02
N ALA A 47 -5.08 -14.66 1.11
CA ALA A 47 -6.03 -13.92 0.28
C ALA A 47 -5.68 -12.42 0.26
N ARG A 48 -6.16 -11.68 -0.75
CA ARG A 48 -6.01 -10.22 -0.83
C ARG A 48 -7.26 -9.54 -1.36
N ALA A 49 -7.58 -8.38 -0.80
CA ALA A 49 -8.58 -7.47 -1.31
C ALA A 49 -7.95 -6.12 -1.61
N PHE A 50 -8.38 -5.47 -2.70
CA PHE A 50 -7.82 -4.21 -3.16
C PHE A 50 -8.92 -3.16 -3.31
N LEU A 51 -8.63 -1.93 -2.90
CA LEU A 51 -9.42 -0.74 -3.21
C LEU A 51 -8.49 0.28 -3.87
N THR A 52 -8.82 0.68 -5.10
CA THR A 52 -8.09 1.76 -5.80
C THR A 52 -8.93 3.01 -5.79
N VAL A 53 -8.39 4.09 -5.23
CA VAL A 53 -8.99 5.43 -5.28
C VAL A 53 -8.04 6.38 -5.97
N THR A 54 -8.56 7.52 -6.40
CA THR A 54 -7.77 8.53 -7.11
C THR A 54 -7.87 9.88 -6.41
N TYR A 55 -6.78 10.63 -6.46
CA TYR A 55 -6.74 12.05 -6.09
C TYR A 55 -5.82 12.80 -7.07
N ALA A 56 -6.14 14.06 -7.35
CA ALA A 56 -5.38 14.95 -8.22
C ALA A 56 -5.32 16.34 -7.61
N GLU A 57 -4.15 16.95 -7.60
CA GLU A 57 -4.02 18.38 -7.34
C GLU A 57 -4.33 19.13 -8.65
N PRO A 58 -5.25 20.12 -8.65
CA PRO A 58 -5.57 20.90 -9.84
C PRO A 58 -4.33 21.68 -10.32
N ALA A 59 -4.32 22.02 -11.61
CA ALA A 59 -3.34 22.98 -12.12
C ALA A 59 -3.62 24.37 -11.51
N ALA A 60 -2.56 25.16 -11.32
CA ALA A 60 -2.67 26.57 -10.92
C ALA A 60 -3.26 27.44 -12.03
#